data_AF-A0A966J8U9-F1
#
_entry.id   AF-A0A966J8U9-F1
#
_cell.length_a   1.000
_cell.length_b   1.000
_cell.length_c   1.000
_cell.angle_alpha   90.00
_cell.angle_beta   90.00
_cell.angle_gamma   90.00
#
_symmetry.space_group_name_H-M   'P 1'
#
loop_
_entity.id
_entity.type
_entity.pdbx_description
1 polymer ?
#
loop_
_entity_poly.entity_id
_entity_poly.type
_entity_poly.pdbx_seq_one_letter_code
_entity_poly.pdbx_strand_id
1 'polypeptide(L)' 'GESVEITLDPGSGANQQYIEDCQVCCRPWVVSVSYDEDGTAHVFVDASDDHDDHDD' A
#
# COMPACT_ATOMS: atom_id res chain seq x y z
N GLY A 1 -6.53 9.06 -12.68
CA GLY A 1 -5.71 8.87 -11.47
C GLY A 1 -6.12 9.90 -10.47
N GLU A 2 -6.46 9.47 -9.27
CA GLU A 2 -6.82 10.31 -8.14
C GLU A 2 -5.76 10.21 -7.05
N SER A 3 -5.57 11.28 -6.29
CA SER A 3 -4.67 11.27 -5.14
C SER A 3 -5.38 10.61 -3.95
N VAL A 4 -4.76 9.58 -3.37
CA VAL A 4 -5.17 9.05 -2.07
C VAL A 4 -4.27 9.60 -0.98
N GLU A 5 -4.85 9.84 0.19
CA GLU A 5 -4.13 10.18 1.41
C GLU A 5 -4.13 8.96 2.34
N ILE A 6 -2.95 8.52 2.77
CA ILE A 6 -2.79 7.40 3.70
C ILE A 6 -2.16 7.95 4.98
N THR A 7 -2.81 7.70 6.11
CA THR A 7 -2.29 8.11 7.43
C THR A 7 -1.45 6.97 8.01
N LEU A 8 -0.19 7.27 8.31
CA LEU A 8 0.74 6.32 8.91
C LEU A 8 0.83 6.57 10.42
N ASP A 9 0.75 5.52 11.23
CA ASP A 9 0.90 5.61 12.69
C ASP A 9 2.21 4.92 13.12
N PRO A 10 3.25 5.66 13.53
CA PRO A 10 4.52 5.06 13.94
C PRO A 10 4.42 4.24 15.25
N GLY A 11 3.30 4.32 15.98
CA GLY A 11 3.06 3.55 17.21
C GLY A 11 2.79 2.06 16.96
N SER A 12 2.43 1.68 15.73
CA SER A 12 2.08 0.31 15.36
C SER A 12 3.28 -0.63 15.09
N GLY A 13 4.52 -0.15 15.29
CA GLY A 13 5.75 -0.93 15.12
C GLY A 13 6.56 -0.56 13.87
N ALA A 14 7.76 -1.12 13.75
CA ALA A 14 8.73 -0.72 12.73
C ALA A 14 8.41 -1.20 11.31
N ASN A 15 7.51 -2.17 11.12
CA ASN A 15 7.08 -2.63 9.82
C ASN A 15 5.55 -2.74 9.81
N GLN A 16 4.92 -2.10 8.85
CA GLN A 16 3.47 -1.92 8.77
C GLN A 16 3.03 -2.19 7.34
N GLN A 17 1.85 -2.80 7.20
CA GLN A 17 1.24 -3.07 5.91
C GLN A 17 -0.19 -2.55 5.91
N TYR A 18 -0.51 -1.75 4.90
CA TYR A 18 -1.82 -1.19 4.65
C TYR A 18 -2.31 -1.74 3.32
N ILE A 19 -3.57 -2.16 3.28
CA ILE A 19 -4.21 -2.61 2.04
C ILE A 19 -5.35 -1.62 1.81
N GLU A 20 -5.20 -0.82 0.77
CA GLU A 20 -6.23 0.12 0.34
C GLU A 20 -6.94 -0.48 -0.88
N ASP A 21 -8.25 -0.22 -1.01
CA ASP A 21 -9.03 -0.64 -2.17
C ASP A 21 -9.10 0.54 -3.14
N CYS A 22 -8.51 0.41 -4.34
CA CYS A 22 -8.54 1.49 -5.31
C CYS A 22 -9.99 1.68 -5.82
N GLN A 23 -10.57 2.84 -5.52
CA GLN A 23 -11.97 3.16 -5.87
C GLN A 23 -12.21 3.33 -7.38
N VAL A 24 -11.15 3.34 -8.19
CA VAL A 24 -11.20 3.58 -9.66
C VAL A 24 -11.02 2.30 -10.46
N CYS A 25 -10.02 1.52 -10.06
CA CYS A 25 -9.67 0.26 -10.67
C CYS A 25 -9.89 -0.72 -9.52
N CYS A 26 -10.92 -1.58 -9.55
CA CYS A 26 -11.28 -2.49 -8.44
C CYS A 26 -10.18 -3.51 -8.09
N ARG A 27 -9.00 -3.01 -7.73
CA ARG A 27 -7.75 -3.72 -7.52
C ARG A 27 -7.17 -3.15 -6.23
N PRO A 28 -6.97 -3.98 -5.21
CA PRO A 28 -6.32 -3.52 -4.01
C PRO A 28 -4.86 -3.19 -4.32
N TRP A 29 -4.31 -2.28 -3.53
CA TRP A 29 -2.92 -1.88 -3.57
C TRP A 29 -2.37 -2.01 -2.15
N VAL A 30 -1.21 -2.63 -2.06
CA VAL A 30 -0.55 -2.95 -0.81
C VAL A 30 0.54 -1.92 -0.58
N VAL A 31 0.45 -1.22 0.54
CA VAL A 31 1.43 -0.23 0.98
C VAL A 31 2.20 -0.80 2.16
N SER A 32 3.49 -1.00 1.97
CA SER A 32 4.40 -1.45 3.02
C SER A 32 5.21 -0.27 3.52
N VAL A 33 5.23 -0.07 4.84
CA VAL A 33 5.94 1.02 5.51
C VAL A 33 6.91 0.44 6.53
N SER A 34 8.17 0.84 6.41
CA SER A 34 9.22 0.49 7.37
C SER A 34 9.76 1.76 8.02
N TYR A 35 9.92 1.74 9.34
CA TYR A 35 10.54 2.82 10.09
C TYR A 35 11.94 2.40 10.53
N ASP A 36 12.92 3.24 10.20
CA ASP A 36 14.29 3.11 10.70
C ASP A 36 14.44 3.68 12.12
N GLU A 37 15.56 3.36 12.77
CA GLU A 37 15.85 3.78 14.15
C GLU A 37 15.93 5.32 14.29
N ASP A 38 16.30 6.02 13.23
CA ASP A 38 16.30 7.49 13.14
C ASP A 38 14.90 8.10 12.91
N GLY A 39 13.86 7.27 12.80
CA GLY A 39 12.48 7.69 12.54
C GLY A 39 12.17 7.96 11.06
N THR A 40 13.08 7.59 10.15
CA THR A 40 12.84 7.71 8.70
C THR A 40 11.83 6.65 8.26
N ALA A 41 10.79 7.06 7.54
CA ALA A 41 9.79 6.16 6.98
C ALA A 41 10.13 5.81 5.52
N HIS A 42 10.26 4.51 5.24
CA HIS A 42 10.42 3.94 3.91
C HIS A 42 9.08 3.38 3.45
N VAL A 43 8.52 3.94 2.37
CA VAL A 43 7.20 3.56 1.84
C VAL A 43 7.36 2.87 0.49
N PHE A 44 6.77 1.69 0.36
CA PHE A 44 6.71 0.91 -0.88
C PHE A 44 5.25 0.63 -1.22
N VAL A 45 4.87 0.87 -2.47
CA VAL A 45 3.51 0.63 -2.96
C VAL A 45 3.57 -0.42 -4.06
N ASP A 46 2.83 -1.51 -3.86
CA ASP A 46 2.64 -2.59 -4.82
C ASP A 46 1.18 -2.60 -5.24
N ALA A 47 0.91 -2.37 -6.53
CA ALA A 47 -0.42 -2.61 -7.07
C ALA A 47 -0.47 -4.10 -7.44
N SER A 48 -1.23 -4.90 -6.69
CA SER A 48 -1.42 -6.31 -7.05
C SER A 48 -2.18 -6.35 -8.37
N ASP A 49 -1.45 -6.57 -9.46
CA ASP A 49 -1.99 -6.85 -10.78
C ASP A 49 -2.53 -8.28 -10.78
N ASP A 50 -3.72 -8.48 -10.20
CA ASP A 50 -4.51 -9.66 -10.49
C ASP A 50 -5.12 -9.48 -11.88
N HIS A 51 -4.30 -9.73 -12.90
CA HIS A 51 -4.79 -9.94 -14.25
C HIS A 51 -5.32 -11.37 -14.28
N ASP A 52 -6.61 -11.54 -13.95
CA ASP A 52 -7.37 -12.71 -14.39
C ASP A 52 -7.53 -12.61 -15.91
N ASP A 53 -6.43 -12.91 -16.61
CA ASP A 53 -6.43 -13.26 -18.02
C ASP A 53 -6.85 -14.73 -18.10
N HIS A 54 -8.16 -14.98 -17.93
CA HIS A 54 -8.77 -16.17 -18.47
C HIS A 54 -9.80 -15.78 -19.52
N ASP A 55 -9.28 -15.47 -20.70
CA ASP A 55 -9.98 -15.55 -21.98
C ASP A 55 -10.32 -17.04 -22.24
N ASP A 56 -11.60 -17.41 -22.08
CA ASP A 56 -12.38 -18.33 -22.94
C ASP A 56 -13.89 -18.25 -22.63
#